data_AF-A0A0W0FV62-F1
#
_entry.id   AF-A0A0W0FV62-F1
#
_cell.length_a   1.000
_cell.length_b   1.000
_cell.length_c   1.000
_cell.angle_alpha   90.00
_cell.angle_beta   90.00
_cell.angle_gamma   90.00
#
_symmetry.space_group_name_H-M   'P 1'
#
loop_
_entity.id
_entity.type
_entity.pdbx_description
1 polymer ?
#
loop_
_entity_poly.entity_id
_entity_poly.type
_entity_poly.pdbx_seq_one_letter_code
_entity_poly.pdbx_strand_id
1 'polypeptide(L)'
;MNFLTLAVFVSSALFTIVSAHTRVYGVWVNGVFQGDGRELYIRSSPTNDPIKDLKSGAMECNANNHVQVYIAPASSNSWTKLFEEAYDATSKTWATNRVAKAHGQHSIKVPHLEAGTYLVRGEMTALHQADQLYSHRKSRGVQFYISCIQIRVTSNVSQRLPEGTKFPGTYKDDTPGIQWDLYGPGEGDAPERYIPPGPSVWEGAKGGEIAQVGKGR
;
A
#
# COMPACT_ATOMS: atom_id res chain seq x y z
N MET A 1 -44.84 -4.01 -36.27
CA MET A 1 -43.96 -2.85 -36.48
C MET A 1 -43.54 -2.40 -35.08
N ASN A 2 -42.43 -2.83 -34.46
CA ASN A 2 -41.00 -2.80 -34.84
C ASN A 2 -40.66 -1.41 -35.41
N PHE A 3 -39.79 -0.55 -34.86
CA PHE A 3 -38.74 -0.55 -33.81
C PHE A 3 -38.67 0.91 -33.24
N LEU A 4 -37.89 1.36 -32.25
CA LEU A 4 -36.46 1.16 -31.99
C LEU A 4 -36.08 1.85 -30.65
N THR A 5 -35.42 1.11 -29.76
CA THR A 5 -34.75 1.63 -28.56
C THR A 5 -33.37 2.14 -28.93
N LEU A 6 -33.02 3.38 -28.57
CA LEU A 6 -31.67 3.93 -28.76
C LEU A 6 -30.85 3.72 -27.48
N ALA A 7 -30.03 2.67 -27.46
CA ALA A 7 -28.94 2.50 -26.51
C ALA A 7 -27.65 2.95 -27.19
N VAL A 8 -27.03 4.01 -26.67
CA VAL A 8 -25.70 4.43 -27.12
C VAL A 8 -24.67 3.53 -26.43
N PHE A 9 -24.16 2.57 -27.19
CA PHE A 9 -22.96 1.80 -26.88
C PHE A 9 -21.74 2.65 -27.27
N VAL A 10 -20.97 3.13 -26.31
CA VAL A 10 -19.61 3.62 -26.58
C VAL A 10 -18.66 2.45 -26.41
N SER A 11 -17.99 2.13 -27.52
CA SER A 11 -17.01 1.05 -27.68
C SER A 11 -15.90 1.11 -26.61
N SER A 12 -15.68 -0.03 -25.98
CA SER A 12 -14.58 -0.32 -25.08
C SER A 12 -13.25 -0.39 -25.84
N ALA A 13 -12.38 0.60 -25.61
CA ALA A 13 -10.95 0.34 -25.46
C ALA A 13 -10.66 0.33 -23.96
N LEU A 14 -10.66 -0.87 -23.36
CA LEU A 14 -10.19 -1.11 -21.99
C LEU A 14 -8.68 -0.88 -21.93
N PHE A 15 -8.28 0.38 -21.84
CA PHE A 15 -7.07 0.75 -21.12
C PHE A 15 -7.53 1.42 -19.83
N THR A 16 -7.79 0.61 -18.81
CA THR A 16 -7.77 1.11 -17.43
C THR A 16 -6.33 1.50 -17.10
N ILE A 17 -5.91 2.69 -17.52
CA ILE A 17 -4.73 3.32 -16.94
C ILE A 17 -5.09 3.65 -15.49
N VAL A 18 -4.78 2.73 -14.58
CA VAL A 18 -4.74 3.05 -13.15
C VAL A 18 -3.67 4.14 -13.02
N SER A 19 -4.06 5.33 -12.55
CA SER A 19 -3.08 6.34 -12.13
C SER A 19 -2.24 5.71 -11.04
N ALA A 20 -1.02 5.30 -11.36
CA ALA A 20 -0.12 4.71 -10.38
C ALA A 20 0.22 5.71 -9.27
N HIS A 21 0.21 7.00 -9.60
CA HIS A 21 0.54 8.08 -8.67
C HIS A 21 -0.66 8.35 -7.76
N THR A 22 -0.50 8.10 -6.47
CA THR A 22 -1.56 8.22 -5.47
C THR A 22 -1.16 9.18 -4.35
N ARG A 23 -2.14 9.76 -3.64
CA ARG A 23 -1.97 10.48 -2.36
C ARG A 23 -2.89 10.06 -1.20
N VAL A 24 -2.37 9.84 0.02
CA VAL A 24 -3.20 9.69 1.23
C VAL A 24 -3.74 11.06 1.60
N TYR A 25 -5.06 11.15 1.64
CA TYR A 25 -5.77 12.38 1.95
C TYR A 25 -6.03 12.54 3.45
N GLY A 26 -6.51 11.48 4.09
CA GLY A 26 -6.90 11.47 5.48
C GLY A 26 -7.09 10.04 5.96
N VAL A 27 -7.63 9.88 7.17
CA VAL A 27 -7.92 8.56 7.74
C VAL A 27 -9.33 8.53 8.29
N TRP A 28 -9.89 7.32 8.32
CA TRP A 28 -11.13 7.02 9.02
C TRP A 28 -10.78 6.21 10.27
N VAL A 29 -11.40 6.54 11.40
CA VAL A 29 -11.29 5.77 12.65
C VAL A 29 -12.68 5.28 13.00
N ASN A 30 -12.88 3.96 13.03
CA ASN A 30 -14.17 3.32 13.28
C ASN A 30 -15.31 3.87 12.41
N GLY A 31 -15.04 4.09 11.11
CA GLY A 31 -16.01 4.64 10.17
C GLY A 31 -16.28 6.14 10.31
N VAL A 32 -15.49 6.88 11.11
CA VAL A 32 -15.57 8.35 11.23
C VAL A 32 -14.36 9.02 10.59
N PHE A 33 -14.58 9.94 9.66
CA PHE A 33 -13.52 10.68 8.97
C PHE A 33 -12.84 11.64 9.93
N GLN A 34 -11.51 11.65 9.95
CA GLN A 34 -10.72 12.51 10.84
C GLN A 34 -10.36 13.87 10.21
N GLY A 35 -10.85 14.15 9.01
CA GLY A 35 -10.54 15.36 8.26
C GLY A 35 -9.38 15.19 7.29
N ASP A 36 -9.02 16.29 6.62
CA ASP A 36 -7.83 16.35 5.77
C ASP A 36 -6.58 16.22 6.66
N GLY A 37 -5.78 15.20 6.43
CA GLY A 37 -4.60 14.92 7.25
C GLY A 37 -3.29 15.42 6.68
N ARG A 38 -3.33 15.97 5.45
CA ARG A 38 -2.13 16.37 4.72
C ARG A 38 -1.41 17.50 5.44
N GLU A 39 -0.09 17.36 5.59
CA GLU A 39 0.77 18.27 6.37
C GLU A 39 0.35 18.45 7.85
N LEU A 40 -0.54 17.58 8.36
CA LEU A 40 -1.02 17.60 9.75
C LEU A 40 -0.58 16.31 10.45
N TYR A 41 -1.44 15.29 10.48
CA TYR A 41 -1.11 13.98 11.06
C TYR A 41 -0.52 12.99 10.04
N ILE A 42 -0.49 13.38 8.75
CA ILE A 42 0.18 12.64 7.68
C ILE A 42 1.47 13.37 7.34
N ARG A 43 2.60 12.64 7.38
CA ARG A 43 3.89 13.10 6.84
C ARG A 43 3.81 13.09 5.32
N SER A 44 3.20 14.14 4.79
CA SER A 44 2.94 14.29 3.37
C SER A 44 4.23 14.66 2.64
N SER A 45 4.47 14.10 1.45
CA SER A 45 5.52 14.61 0.56
C SER A 45 4.92 15.56 -0.46
N PRO A 46 5.70 16.49 -1.01
CA PRO A 46 5.18 17.55 -1.88
C PRO A 46 4.61 17.03 -3.20
N THR A 47 4.99 15.83 -3.66
CA THR A 47 4.53 15.23 -4.92
C THR A 47 3.83 13.89 -4.68
N ASN A 48 3.25 13.31 -5.73
CA ASN A 48 2.73 11.94 -5.73
C ASN A 48 3.67 10.99 -6.49
N ASP A 49 4.93 11.37 -6.66
CA ASP A 49 5.93 10.59 -7.39
C ASP A 49 6.34 9.35 -6.59
N PRO A 50 6.61 8.23 -7.28
CA PRO A 50 7.08 7.02 -6.62
C PRO A 50 8.53 7.12 -6.16
N ILE A 51 8.85 6.36 -5.12
CA ILE A 51 10.23 5.97 -4.80
C ILE A 51 10.59 4.75 -5.62
N LYS A 52 11.80 4.75 -6.16
CA LYS A 52 12.39 3.59 -6.84
C LYS A 52 13.75 3.19 -6.26
N ASP A 53 14.40 4.09 -5.54
CA ASP A 53 15.70 3.84 -4.91
C ASP A 53 15.52 3.17 -3.55
N LEU A 54 15.79 1.86 -3.49
CA LEU A 54 15.69 1.04 -2.27
C LEU A 54 16.60 1.51 -1.12
N LYS A 55 17.65 2.29 -1.43
CA LYS A 55 18.61 2.83 -0.46
C LYS A 55 18.25 4.23 0.02
N SER A 56 17.24 4.87 -0.58
CA SER A 56 16.81 6.21 -0.18
C SER A 56 16.20 6.21 1.22
N GLY A 57 16.54 7.22 2.02
CA GLY A 57 15.87 7.47 3.30
C GLY A 57 14.35 7.68 3.16
N ALA A 58 13.89 8.06 1.96
CA ALA A 58 12.47 8.18 1.64
C ALA A 58 11.72 6.84 1.80
N MET A 59 12.40 5.68 1.72
CA MET A 59 11.78 4.37 1.93
C MET A 59 11.13 4.21 3.31
N GLU A 60 11.53 4.99 4.30
CA GLU A 60 10.93 4.98 5.63
C GLU A 60 9.52 5.60 5.62
N CYS A 61 9.38 6.84 5.16
CA CYS A 61 8.17 7.65 5.36
C CYS A 61 7.92 8.71 4.26
N ASN A 62 8.05 8.38 2.97
CA ASN A 62 7.72 9.34 1.89
C ASN A 62 6.19 9.65 1.78
N ALA A 63 5.66 9.88 0.57
CA ALA A 63 4.23 9.96 0.30
C ALA A 63 3.60 8.69 -0.35
N ASN A 64 2.51 8.24 0.29
CA ASN A 64 1.28 7.49 -0.16
C ASN A 64 1.25 5.97 -0.08
N ASN A 65 0.15 5.23 -0.22
CA ASN A 65 -0.03 3.97 0.56
C ASN A 65 -0.76 2.84 -0.22
N HIS A 66 -0.55 1.53 0.14
CA HIS A 66 -1.29 0.22 -0.09
C HIS A 66 -0.70 -0.97 -0.93
N VAL A 67 -0.43 -2.21 -0.51
CA VAL A 67 -0.96 -3.00 0.60
C VAL A 67 0.15 -3.79 1.30
N GLN A 68 1.05 -3.04 1.89
CA GLN A 68 1.72 -3.48 3.11
C GLN A 68 1.55 -2.38 4.15
N VAL A 69 1.18 -2.76 5.38
CA VAL A 69 1.06 -1.81 6.48
C VAL A 69 1.99 -2.23 7.58
N TYR A 70 2.83 -1.30 8.03
CA TYR A 70 3.75 -1.47 9.14
C TYR A 70 3.43 -0.49 10.25
N ILE A 71 3.83 -0.82 11.47
CA ILE A 71 3.77 0.08 12.62
C ILE A 71 5.11 0.09 13.36
N ALA A 72 5.50 1.25 13.86
CA ALA A 72 6.67 1.45 14.70
C ALA A 72 6.37 2.49 15.79
N PRO A 73 6.99 2.40 16.99
CA PRO A 73 7.03 3.55 17.90
C PRO A 73 7.62 4.76 17.18
N ALA A 74 7.09 5.97 17.40
CA ALA A 74 7.49 7.16 16.63
C ALA A 74 8.98 7.55 16.76
N SER A 75 9.69 7.05 17.77
CA SER A 75 11.12 7.24 18.01
C SER A 75 12.00 6.08 17.49
N SER A 76 11.43 5.09 16.79
CA SER A 76 12.11 3.86 16.39
C SER A 76 11.97 3.63 14.89
N ASN A 77 13.06 3.19 14.25
CA ASN A 77 13.05 2.68 12.86
C ASN A 77 12.98 1.15 12.86
N SER A 78 12.05 0.58 13.62
CA SER A 78 11.81 -0.87 13.71
C SER A 78 10.33 -1.14 13.41
N TRP A 79 10.08 -1.67 12.22
CA TRP A 79 8.77 -1.75 11.58
C TRP A 79 8.19 -3.16 11.65
N THR A 80 7.05 -3.31 12.31
CA THR A 80 6.30 -4.57 12.39
C THR A 80 5.19 -4.58 11.33
N LYS A 81 5.16 -5.60 10.46
CA LYS A 81 4.11 -5.73 9.44
C LYS A 81 2.77 -6.15 10.09
N LEU A 82 1.71 -5.40 9.84
CA LEU A 82 0.34 -5.63 10.33
C LEU A 82 -0.60 -6.18 9.26
N PHE A 83 -0.33 -5.91 7.98
CA PHE A 83 -1.23 -6.27 6.89
C PHE A 83 -0.47 -6.38 5.58
N GLU A 84 -0.89 -7.33 4.74
CA GLU A 84 -0.39 -7.55 3.40
C GLU A 84 -1.51 -8.13 2.52
N GLU A 85 -1.64 -7.60 1.31
CA GLU A 85 -2.45 -8.18 0.24
C GLU A 85 -1.72 -8.03 -1.08
N ALA A 86 -1.82 -9.05 -1.93
CA ALA A 86 -1.15 -9.10 -3.21
C ALA A 86 -2.16 -9.39 -4.33
N TYR A 87 -1.98 -10.47 -5.07
CA TYR A 87 -2.98 -10.98 -5.98
C TYR A 87 -3.97 -11.88 -5.24
N ASP A 88 -5.27 -11.62 -5.39
CA ASP A 88 -6.31 -12.53 -4.92
C ASP A 88 -6.74 -13.45 -6.06
N ALA A 89 -6.40 -14.74 -5.94
CA ALA A 89 -6.74 -15.77 -6.92
C ALA A 89 -8.26 -16.04 -7.01
N THR A 90 -9.03 -15.74 -5.97
CA THR A 90 -10.47 -15.94 -5.94
C THR A 90 -11.17 -14.89 -6.80
N SER A 91 -10.89 -13.61 -6.56
CA SER A 91 -11.45 -12.50 -7.35
C SER A 91 -10.68 -12.22 -8.65
N LYS A 92 -9.53 -12.88 -8.85
CA LYS A 92 -8.59 -12.65 -9.96
C LYS A 92 -8.17 -11.19 -10.08
N THR A 93 -7.92 -10.54 -8.94
CA THR A 93 -7.61 -9.10 -8.90
C THR A 93 -6.40 -8.78 -8.04
N TRP A 94 -5.57 -7.86 -8.53
CA TRP A 94 -4.51 -7.25 -7.75
C TRP A 94 -5.07 -6.36 -6.64
N ALA A 95 -4.39 -6.30 -5.51
CA ALA A 95 -4.78 -5.48 -4.37
C ALA A 95 -4.94 -4.00 -4.73
N THR A 96 -4.07 -3.47 -5.60
CA THR A 96 -4.16 -2.10 -6.14
C THR A 96 -5.46 -1.84 -6.89
N ASN A 97 -5.97 -2.82 -7.65
CA ASN A 97 -7.25 -2.72 -8.33
C ASN A 97 -8.41 -2.73 -7.33
N ARG A 98 -8.32 -3.54 -6.27
CA ARG A 98 -9.32 -3.57 -5.20
C ARG A 98 -9.35 -2.25 -4.41
N VAL A 99 -8.19 -1.66 -4.14
CA VAL A 99 -8.07 -0.33 -3.52
C VAL A 99 -8.75 0.72 -4.39
N ALA A 100 -8.48 0.72 -5.71
CA ALA A 100 -9.13 1.64 -6.63
C ALA A 100 -10.67 1.48 -6.61
N LYS A 101 -11.16 0.23 -6.58
CA LYS A 101 -12.60 -0.07 -6.44
C LYS A 101 -13.17 0.35 -5.08
N ALA A 102 -12.37 0.33 -4.03
CA ALA A 102 -12.72 0.77 -2.68
C ALA A 102 -12.55 2.29 -2.50
N HIS A 103 -12.48 3.08 -3.58
CA HIS A 103 -12.29 4.53 -3.53
C HIS A 103 -11.01 4.95 -2.78
N GLY A 104 -9.93 4.17 -2.92
CA GLY A 104 -8.66 4.43 -2.25
C GLY A 104 -8.65 4.03 -0.77
N GLN A 105 -9.69 3.33 -0.29
CA GLN A 105 -9.80 2.94 1.11
C GLN A 105 -9.31 1.51 1.34
N HIS A 106 -8.57 1.35 2.42
CA HIS A 106 -8.16 0.09 3.02
C HIS A 106 -8.01 0.32 4.53
N SER A 107 -7.95 -0.73 5.32
CA SER A 107 -7.97 -0.60 6.78
C SER A 107 -7.13 -1.66 7.45
N ILE A 108 -6.67 -1.34 8.66
CA ILE A 108 -6.12 -2.29 9.62
C ILE A 108 -6.87 -2.15 10.93
N LYS A 109 -6.87 -3.21 11.73
CA LYS A 109 -7.23 -3.14 13.14
C LYS A 109 -5.97 -2.88 13.95
N VAL A 110 -5.90 -1.71 14.60
CA VAL A 110 -4.77 -1.35 15.46
C VAL A 110 -4.68 -2.40 16.60
N PRO A 111 -3.55 -3.12 16.75
CA PRO A 111 -3.39 -4.07 17.84
C PRO A 111 -3.50 -3.37 19.21
N HIS A 112 -3.85 -4.12 20.25
CA HIS A 112 -3.87 -3.59 21.61
C HIS A 112 -2.43 -3.41 22.09
N LEU A 113 -1.84 -2.25 21.80
CA LEU A 113 -0.47 -1.89 22.15
C LEU A 113 -0.45 -1.02 23.41
N GLU A 114 0.71 -0.94 24.06
CA GLU A 114 0.95 0.04 25.13
C GLU A 114 0.65 1.47 24.67
N ALA A 115 0.24 2.33 25.62
CA ALA A 115 -0.08 3.70 25.30
C ALA A 115 1.17 4.43 24.80
N GLY A 116 1.04 5.20 23.72
CA GLY A 116 2.18 5.87 23.11
C GLY A 116 1.88 6.49 21.75
N THR A 117 2.89 7.15 21.19
CA THR A 117 2.84 7.69 19.84
C THR A 117 3.51 6.71 18.88
N TYR A 118 2.80 6.38 17.80
CA TYR A 118 3.24 5.44 16.78
C TYR A 118 3.17 6.07 15.39
N LEU A 119 3.98 5.54 14.48
CA LEU A 119 3.83 5.75 13.05
C LEU A 119 3.24 4.50 12.43
N VAL A 120 2.17 4.69 11.63
CA VAL A 120 1.64 3.68 10.74
C VAL A 120 2.15 4.00 9.34
N ARG A 121 3.00 3.13 8.80
CA ARG A 121 3.56 3.22 7.45
C ARG A 121 2.75 2.34 6.53
N GLY A 122 2.06 2.94 5.58
CA GLY A 122 1.36 2.20 4.56
C GLY A 122 2.04 2.37 3.20
N GLU A 123 2.20 1.27 2.46
CA GLU A 123 3.01 1.19 1.25
C GLU A 123 2.24 0.54 0.11
N MET A 124 2.23 1.18 -1.06
CA MET A 124 1.77 0.62 -2.33
C MET A 124 2.88 0.41 -3.32
N THR A 125 2.84 -0.75 -3.96
CA THR A 125 3.87 -1.21 -4.87
C THR A 125 3.26 -1.40 -6.25
N ALA A 126 3.71 -0.62 -7.23
CA ALA A 126 3.29 -0.74 -8.62
C ALA A 126 4.36 -1.48 -9.45
N LEU A 127 3.94 -2.54 -10.12
CA LEU A 127 4.81 -3.50 -10.80
C LEU A 127 4.93 -3.31 -12.31
N HIS A 128 4.23 -2.33 -12.90
CA HIS A 128 4.16 -2.11 -14.35
C HIS A 128 5.52 -1.79 -15.02
N GLN A 129 6.55 -1.51 -14.24
CA GLN A 129 7.94 -1.33 -14.69
C GLN A 129 8.95 -2.14 -13.86
N ALA A 130 8.48 -3.12 -13.09
CA ALA A 130 9.30 -3.95 -12.21
C ALA A 130 10.01 -5.11 -12.94
N ASP A 131 9.83 -5.26 -14.25
CA ASP A 131 10.58 -6.19 -15.10
C ASP A 131 12.09 -5.89 -15.12
N GLN A 132 12.48 -4.66 -14.74
CA GLN A 132 13.86 -4.21 -14.64
C GLN A 132 14.12 -3.57 -13.27
N LEU A 133 15.31 -3.77 -12.73
CA LEU A 133 15.73 -3.14 -11.48
C LEU A 133 16.09 -1.66 -11.67
N TYR A 134 15.70 -0.81 -10.72
CA TYR A 134 16.07 0.61 -10.70
C TYR A 134 17.59 0.82 -10.58
N SER A 135 18.29 -0.09 -9.90
CA SER A 135 19.76 -0.06 -9.78
C SER A 135 20.45 -0.20 -11.15
N HIS A 136 19.86 -0.96 -12.07
CA HIS A 136 20.38 -1.18 -13.43
C HIS A 136 19.82 -0.19 -14.45
N ARG A 137 18.53 0.19 -14.34
CA ARG A 137 17.86 1.11 -15.27
C ARG A 137 16.98 2.11 -14.52
N LYS A 138 17.51 3.33 -14.31
CA LYS A 138 16.85 4.40 -13.52
C LYS A 138 15.46 4.82 -14.03
N SER A 139 15.18 4.64 -15.32
CA SER A 139 13.86 4.93 -15.92
C SER A 139 12.80 3.86 -15.65
N ARG A 140 13.19 2.70 -15.10
CA ARG A 140 12.30 1.60 -14.72
C ARG A 140 12.51 1.25 -13.23
N GLY A 141 12.00 0.10 -12.79
CA GLY A 141 11.98 -0.30 -11.40
C GLY A 141 10.58 -0.43 -10.87
N VAL A 142 10.43 -1.29 -9.87
CA VAL A 142 9.30 -1.25 -8.95
C VAL A 142 9.13 0.15 -8.37
N GLN A 143 7.87 0.58 -8.24
CA GLN A 143 7.51 1.91 -7.76
C GLN A 143 6.81 1.80 -6.40
N PHE A 144 7.38 2.41 -5.37
CA PHE A 144 6.79 2.48 -4.04
C PHE A 144 6.16 3.85 -3.80
N TYR A 145 4.90 3.82 -3.41
CA TYR A 145 4.21 4.93 -2.79
C TYR A 145 4.19 4.58 -1.30
N ILE A 146 4.82 5.37 -0.42
CA ILE A 146 4.89 5.07 1.04
C ILE A 146 4.36 6.25 1.86
N SER A 147 3.43 6.11 2.81
CA SER A 147 2.94 7.20 3.66
C SER A 147 3.06 6.86 5.13
N CYS A 148 3.55 7.80 5.94
CA CYS A 148 3.52 7.66 7.40
C CYS A 148 2.41 8.53 8.03
N ILE A 149 1.56 7.87 8.81
CA ILE A 149 0.47 8.48 9.58
C ILE A 149 0.85 8.41 11.06
N GLN A 150 0.84 9.55 11.74
CA GLN A 150 1.07 9.60 13.18
C GLN A 150 -0.23 9.31 13.92
N ILE A 151 -0.19 8.34 14.83
CA ILE A 151 -1.31 7.99 15.71
C ILE A 151 -0.86 8.04 17.17
N ARG A 152 -1.83 8.26 18.06
CA ARG A 152 -1.65 8.09 19.51
C ARG A 152 -2.53 6.94 19.97
N VAL A 153 -1.91 5.89 20.49
CA VAL A 153 -2.62 4.77 21.13
C VAL A 153 -2.89 5.16 22.57
N THR A 154 -4.14 5.05 22.98
CA THR A 154 -4.57 5.16 24.37
C THR A 154 -5.01 3.79 24.85
N SER A 155 -4.32 3.23 25.84
CA SER A 155 -4.62 1.92 26.39
C SER A 155 -4.08 1.80 27.81
N ASN A 156 -4.45 0.73 28.50
CA ASN A 156 -3.92 0.34 29.81
C ASN A 156 -3.14 -0.99 29.76
N VAL A 157 -2.79 -1.47 28.56
CA VAL A 157 -2.06 -2.71 28.36
C VAL A 157 -0.55 -2.44 28.23
N SER A 158 0.27 -3.47 28.42
CA SER A 158 1.74 -3.39 28.32
C SER A 158 2.31 -4.09 27.08
N GLN A 159 1.45 -4.50 26.14
CA GLN A 159 1.88 -5.20 24.93
C GLN A 159 2.74 -4.29 24.05
N ARG A 160 3.95 -4.75 23.74
CA ARG A 160 4.87 -4.08 22.82
C ARG A 160 4.83 -4.69 21.43
N LEU A 161 5.28 -3.94 20.45
CA LEU A 161 5.61 -4.49 19.15
C LEU A 161 6.86 -5.38 19.27
N PRO A 162 6.92 -6.51 18.55
CA PRO A 162 8.16 -7.28 18.46
C PRO A 162 9.24 -6.46 17.73
N GLU A 163 10.48 -6.93 17.78
CA GLU A 163 11.52 -6.37 16.91
C GLU A 163 11.10 -6.52 15.44
N GLY A 164 11.06 -5.38 14.75
CA GLY A 164 10.64 -5.27 13.36
C GLY A 164 11.82 -5.13 12.40
N THR A 165 11.49 -4.90 11.14
CA THR A 165 12.45 -4.68 10.05
C THR A 165 12.81 -3.18 9.90
N LYS A 166 13.74 -2.83 9.01
CA LYS A 166 14.25 -1.44 8.88
C LYS A 166 14.08 -0.89 7.47
N PHE A 167 13.58 0.34 7.36
CA PHE A 167 13.51 1.04 6.09
C PHE A 167 14.37 2.32 6.12
N PRO A 168 15.25 2.54 5.12
CA PRO A 168 15.72 1.57 4.11
C PRO A 168 16.50 0.40 4.73
N GLY A 169 16.66 -0.69 3.97
CA GLY A 169 17.48 -1.85 4.36
C GLY A 169 16.81 -3.21 4.13
N THR A 170 15.51 -3.33 4.44
CA THR A 170 14.74 -4.58 4.24
C THR A 170 14.67 -4.99 2.78
N TYR A 171 14.42 -4.05 1.88
CA TYR A 171 14.28 -4.32 0.45
C TYR A 171 15.62 -4.16 -0.26
N LYS A 172 15.95 -5.17 -1.07
CA LYS A 172 17.16 -5.27 -1.90
C LYS A 172 16.76 -5.75 -3.29
N ASP A 173 17.66 -5.60 -4.25
CA ASP A 173 17.43 -6.02 -5.64
C ASP A 173 17.07 -7.52 -5.77
N ASP A 174 17.57 -8.36 -4.87
CA ASP A 174 17.32 -9.80 -4.80
C ASP A 174 16.13 -10.20 -3.91
N THR A 175 15.43 -9.24 -3.30
CA THR A 175 14.24 -9.52 -2.49
C THR A 175 13.09 -9.95 -3.40
N PRO A 176 12.37 -11.05 -3.08
CA PRO A 176 11.19 -11.47 -3.84
C PRO A 176 10.19 -10.31 -4.04
N GLY A 177 9.67 -10.20 -5.26
CA GLY A 177 8.67 -9.19 -5.63
C GLY A 177 9.22 -7.80 -5.97
N ILE A 178 10.54 -7.57 -5.85
CA ILE A 178 11.21 -6.32 -6.29
C ILE A 178 11.41 -6.28 -7.80
N GLN A 179 11.92 -7.37 -8.38
CA GLN A 179 11.88 -7.59 -9.82
C GLN A 179 10.75 -8.57 -10.14
N TRP A 180 9.84 -8.16 -11.00
CA TRP A 180 8.68 -8.96 -11.43
C TRP A 180 8.19 -8.45 -12.79
N ASP A 181 8.19 -9.33 -13.78
CA ASP A 181 7.63 -9.09 -15.10
C ASP A 181 6.12 -9.36 -15.11
N LEU A 182 5.36 -8.31 -14.79
CA LEU A 182 3.90 -8.32 -14.75
C LEU A 182 3.24 -8.75 -16.09
N TYR A 183 3.95 -8.63 -17.21
CA TYR A 183 3.39 -8.85 -18.55
C TYR A 183 4.09 -9.97 -19.33
N GLY A 184 5.21 -10.47 -18.82
CA GLY A 184 6.03 -11.47 -19.48
C GLY A 184 5.48 -12.89 -19.32
N PRO A 185 5.87 -13.80 -20.23
CA PRO A 185 5.48 -15.19 -20.14
C PRO A 185 5.98 -15.81 -18.83
N GLY A 186 5.12 -16.57 -18.16
CA GLY A 186 5.42 -17.23 -16.89
C GLY A 186 4.99 -16.42 -15.67
N GLU A 187 5.60 -15.25 -15.42
CA GLU A 187 5.24 -14.40 -14.26
C GLU A 187 3.91 -13.68 -14.48
N GLY A 188 3.72 -13.02 -15.62
CA GLY A 188 2.47 -12.35 -15.97
C GLY A 188 1.29 -13.31 -16.13
N ASP A 189 1.56 -14.56 -16.52
CA ASP A 189 0.54 -15.62 -16.69
C ASP A 189 0.15 -16.31 -15.37
N ALA A 190 0.90 -16.09 -14.29
CA ALA A 190 0.67 -16.73 -12.99
C ALA A 190 0.86 -15.75 -11.83
N PRO A 191 0.04 -14.70 -11.76
CA PRO A 191 0.12 -13.66 -10.74
C PRO A 191 -0.03 -14.19 -9.31
N GLU A 192 -0.65 -15.35 -9.10
CA GLU A 192 -0.73 -16.04 -7.81
C GLU A 192 0.62 -16.51 -7.26
N ARG A 193 1.68 -16.55 -8.08
CA ARG A 193 3.05 -16.85 -7.65
C ARG A 193 3.81 -15.62 -7.15
N TYR A 194 3.23 -14.42 -7.26
CA TYR A 194 3.87 -13.20 -6.77
C TYR A 194 4.00 -13.20 -5.25
N ILE A 195 5.21 -13.00 -4.75
CA ILE A 195 5.53 -12.88 -3.32
C ILE A 195 5.87 -11.42 -3.02
N PRO A 196 5.07 -10.68 -2.24
CA PRO A 196 5.39 -9.31 -1.86
C PRO A 196 6.70 -9.22 -1.04
N PRO A 197 7.47 -8.12 -1.18
CA PRO A 197 8.73 -7.97 -0.46
C PRO A 197 8.51 -7.67 1.03
N GLY A 198 9.30 -8.29 1.91
CA GLY A 198 9.34 -7.98 3.34
C GLY A 198 9.07 -9.19 4.24
N PRO A 199 9.05 -8.99 5.58
CA PRO A 199 8.79 -10.07 6.53
C PRO A 199 7.33 -10.56 6.45
N SER A 200 7.00 -11.69 7.06
CA SER A 200 5.58 -12.09 7.22
C SER A 200 4.80 -11.08 8.07
N VAL A 201 3.46 -11.10 7.94
CA VAL A 201 2.56 -10.38 8.84
C VAL A 201 2.76 -10.91 10.26
N TRP A 202 2.90 -10.00 11.23
CA TRP A 202 3.05 -10.36 12.63
C TRP A 202 1.81 -11.12 13.14
N GLU A 203 2.03 -12.23 13.85
CA GLU A 203 0.95 -13.05 14.43
C GLU A 203 0.02 -12.28 15.38
N GLY A 204 0.52 -11.20 16.02
CA GLY A 204 -0.30 -10.34 16.87
C GLY A 204 -1.13 -9.30 16.14
N ALA A 205 -0.98 -9.18 14.80
CA ALA A 205 -1.81 -8.31 13.99
C ALA A 205 -3.28 -8.74 14.05
N LYS A 206 -4.19 -7.76 14.03
CA LYS A 206 -5.64 -8.00 14.18
C LYS A 206 -6.38 -8.06 12.84
N GLY A 207 -5.63 -8.14 11.75
CA GLY A 207 -6.13 -8.16 10.38
C GLY A 207 -6.44 -6.76 9.85
N GLY A 208 -6.92 -6.76 8.61
CA GLY A 208 -7.25 -5.58 7.83
C GLY A 208 -8.08 -6.00 6.63
N GLU A 209 -8.50 -5.02 5.84
CA GLU A 209 -9.27 -5.28 4.62
C GLU A 209 -9.10 -4.16 3.60
N ILE A 210 -9.39 -4.47 2.34
CA ILE A 210 -9.54 -3.50 1.26
C ILE A 210 -11.03 -3.34 0.98
N ALA A 211 -11.64 -2.37 1.63
CA ALA A 211 -13.06 -2.08 1.51
C ALA A 211 -13.32 -0.60 1.79
N GLN A 212 -14.39 -0.07 1.21
CA GLN A 212 -14.86 1.27 1.49
C GLN A 212 -15.59 1.28 2.85
N VAL A 213 -15.11 2.09 3.79
CA VAL A 213 -15.68 2.24 5.14
C VAL A 213 -16.50 3.52 5.29
N GLY A 214 -16.29 4.52 4.44
CA GLY A 214 -17.01 5.80 4.48
C GLY A 214 -17.39 6.31 3.08
N LYS A 215 -18.53 7.02 3.01
CA LYS A 215 -18.96 7.76 1.81
C LYS A 215 -18.56 9.23 1.94
N GLY A 216 -17.94 9.79 0.90
CA GLY A 216 -17.47 11.18 0.87
C GLY A 216 -15.95 11.24 0.97
N ARG A 217 -15.33 11.61 -0.17
CA ARG A 217 -13.90 11.44 -0.53
C ARG A 217 -13.26 10.17 0.04
#